data_AF-A0A956X5Q0-F1
#
_entry.id   AF-A0A956X5Q0-F1
#
_cell.length_a   1.000
_cell.length_b   1.000
_cell.length_c   1.000
_cell.angle_alpha   90.00
_cell.angle_beta   90.00
_cell.angle_gamma   90.00
#
_symmetry.space_group_name_H-M   'P 1'
#
loop_
_entity.id
_entity.type
_entity.pdbx_description
1 polymer ?
#
loop_
_entity_poly.entity_id
_entity_poly.type
_entity_poly.pdbx_seq_one_letter_code
_entity_poly.pdbx_strand_id
1 'polypeptide(L)'
;MGTIRNNIFFHQLANQPDSPWWDNQNTPEVETRDDIMAQALSEALTWLNDNLGSNMDDWVWGRIHTATFVSNPLGQSGISAIESLVNRGPFPADGGNSIVNATGWDPSNPAAIDWHPSMRMIVDLSNLNASQVVLPTGQSGHPYSPHYDDQILLYLNGQYHTMLWSRTAVEAAAQDTLTLQPAP
;
A
#
# COMPACT_ATOMS: atom_id res chain seq x y z
N MET A 1 -12.03 20.42 4.39
CA MET A 1 -11.28 20.30 5.66
C MET A 1 -9.98 19.61 5.31
N GLY A 2 -8.88 20.36 5.25
CA GLY A 2 -7.61 19.85 4.72
C GLY A 2 -6.94 18.94 5.74
N THR A 3 -6.60 17.73 5.30
CA THR A 3 -5.76 16.79 6.06
C THR A 3 -4.39 17.43 6.26
N ILE A 4 -4.14 17.95 7.46
CA ILE A 4 -2.80 18.36 7.86
C ILE A 4 -1.95 17.09 7.81
N ARG A 5 -0.89 17.11 6.99
CA ARG A 5 0.11 16.05 6.98
C ARG A 5 0.87 16.09 8.31
N ASN A 6 0.34 15.39 9.32
CA ASN A 6 0.74 15.46 10.73
C ASN A 6 2.17 14.95 11.03
N ASN A 7 2.88 14.35 10.06
CA ASN A 7 4.15 13.69 10.35
C ASN A 7 5.31 14.65 10.63
N ILE A 8 5.23 15.92 10.18
CA ILE A 8 6.28 16.92 10.45
C ILE A 8 6.19 17.45 11.89
N PHE A 9 5.05 17.29 12.56
CA PHE A 9 4.83 17.90 13.86
C PHE A 9 5.36 17.06 15.04
N PHE A 10 5.21 15.74 14.99
CA PHE A 10 5.50 14.87 16.13
C PHE A 10 6.97 14.89 16.56
N HIS A 11 7.93 14.76 15.64
CA HIS A 11 9.35 14.75 15.99
C HIS A 11 9.85 16.07 16.58
N GLN A 12 9.23 17.20 16.19
CA GLN A 12 9.54 18.50 16.77
C GLN A 12 8.91 18.64 18.16
N LEU A 13 7.64 18.22 18.29
CA LEU A 13 6.91 18.22 19.56
C LEU A 13 7.58 17.32 20.62
N ALA A 14 8.07 16.14 20.22
CA ALA A 14 8.78 15.20 21.10
C ALA A 14 9.99 15.84 21.82
N ASN A 15 10.62 16.84 21.18
CA ASN A 15 11.74 17.60 21.73
C ASN A 15 11.30 18.80 22.60
N GLN A 16 10.00 18.99 22.82
CA GLN A 16 9.41 20.06 23.62
C GLN A 16 8.55 19.44 24.74
N PRO A 17 9.17 18.92 25.82
CA PRO A 17 8.44 18.22 26.88
C PRO A 17 7.42 19.11 27.60
N ASP A 18 7.67 20.41 27.66
CA ASP A 18 6.78 21.40 28.31
C ASP A 18 5.74 21.99 27.34
N SER A 19 5.60 21.41 26.14
CA SER A 19 4.61 21.91 25.18
C SER A 19 3.19 21.69 25.71
N PRO A 20 2.31 22.71 25.62
CA PRO A 20 0.93 22.56 26.04
C PRO A 20 0.13 21.58 25.17
N TRP A 21 0.70 21.07 24.07
CA TRP A 21 0.02 20.10 23.20
C TRP A 21 0.12 18.66 23.72
N TRP A 22 0.85 18.44 24.81
CA TRP A 22 0.82 17.17 25.54
C TRP A 22 -0.36 17.07 26.52
N ASP A 23 -0.96 18.19 26.90
CA ASP A 23 -2.08 18.22 27.85
C ASP A 23 -3.41 17.89 27.15
N ASN A 24 -4.05 16.80 27.54
CA ASN A 24 -5.35 16.42 27.01
C ASN A 24 -6.45 17.23 27.70
N GLN A 25 -6.93 18.29 27.06
CA GLN A 25 -7.96 19.18 27.62
C GLN A 25 -9.31 18.49 27.98
N ASN A 26 -9.47 17.19 27.72
CA ASN A 26 -10.66 16.41 28.07
C ASN A 26 -10.53 15.66 29.41
N THR A 27 -9.36 15.68 30.05
CA THR A 27 -9.10 15.09 31.36
C THR A 27 -8.94 16.18 32.43
N PRO A 28 -9.20 15.87 33.71
CA PRO A 28 -9.01 16.83 34.80
C PRO A 28 -7.55 16.94 35.26
N GLU A 29 -6.74 15.91 35.03
CA GLU A 29 -5.29 15.95 35.23
C GLU A 29 -4.59 16.70 34.09
N VAL A 30 -3.43 17.29 34.37
CA VAL A 30 -2.57 17.87 33.32
C VAL A 30 -1.49 16.86 32.98
N GLU A 31 -1.56 16.25 31.80
CA GLU A 31 -0.58 15.26 31.37
C GLU A 31 0.73 15.90 30.91
N THR A 32 1.83 15.23 31.23
CA THR A 32 3.13 15.52 30.63
C THR A 32 3.30 14.76 29.31
N ARG A 33 4.33 15.13 28.54
CA ARG A 33 4.77 14.33 27.39
C ARG A 33 4.92 12.85 27.76
N ASP A 34 5.57 12.57 28.88
CA ASP A 34 5.93 11.20 29.24
C ASP A 34 4.69 10.38 29.61
N ASP A 35 3.68 11.03 30.21
CA ASP A 35 2.37 10.41 30.48
C ASP A 35 1.65 10.02 29.18
N ILE A 36 1.58 10.94 28.21
CA ILE A 36 0.96 10.67 26.90
C ILE A 36 1.72 9.59 26.13
N MET A 37 3.06 9.61 26.17
CA MET A 37 3.88 8.60 25.49
C MET A 37 3.70 7.21 26.14
N ALA A 38 3.60 7.14 27.47
CA ALA A 38 3.33 5.89 28.19
C ALA A 38 1.92 5.35 27.86
N GLN A 39 0.92 6.24 27.83
CA GLN A 39 -0.44 5.88 27.40
C GLN A 39 -0.46 5.34 25.98
N ALA A 40 0.14 6.06 25.02
CA ALA A 40 0.20 5.65 23.62
C ALA A 40 0.92 4.30 23.43
N LEU A 41 1.99 4.04 24.18
CA LEU A 41 2.67 2.75 24.18
C LEU A 41 1.77 1.63 24.72
N SER A 42 1.05 1.87 25.81
CA SER A 42 0.12 0.90 26.39
C SER A 42 -1.03 0.56 25.43
N GLU A 43 -1.60 1.57 24.77
CA GLU A 43 -2.65 1.40 23.76
C GLU A 43 -2.13 0.64 22.55
N ALA A 44 -0.93 0.97 22.06
CA ALA A 44 -0.29 0.28 20.95
C ALA A 44 -0.02 -1.20 21.27
N LEU A 45 0.51 -1.51 22.45
CA LEU A 45 0.76 -2.89 22.87
C LEU A 45 -0.55 -3.69 23.02
N THR A 46 -1.60 -3.07 23.53
CA THR A 46 -2.93 -3.69 23.62
C THR A 46 -3.46 -4.01 22.23
N TRP A 47 -3.41 -3.04 21.31
CA TRP A 47 -3.86 -3.24 19.94
C TRP A 47 -3.03 -4.31 19.20
N LEU A 48 -1.71 -4.32 19.38
CA LEU A 48 -0.83 -5.35 18.78
C LEU A 48 -1.13 -6.73 19.37
N ASN A 49 -1.35 -6.85 20.67
CA ASN A 49 -1.77 -8.10 21.31
C ASN A 49 -3.10 -8.62 20.73
N ASP A 50 -4.08 -7.74 20.57
CA ASP A 50 -5.41 -8.11 20.07
C ASP A 50 -5.38 -8.57 18.60
N ASN A 51 -4.43 -8.07 17.80
CA ASN A 51 -4.34 -8.37 16.37
C ASN A 51 -3.27 -9.42 16.00
N LEU A 52 -2.19 -9.54 16.79
CA LEU A 52 -1.06 -10.42 16.50
C LEU A 52 -0.88 -11.56 17.52
N GLY A 53 -1.52 -11.45 18.68
CA GLY A 53 -1.42 -12.39 19.81
C GLY A 53 -0.45 -11.94 20.89
N SER A 54 -0.42 -12.68 22.00
CA SER A 54 0.34 -12.30 23.21
C SER A 54 1.85 -12.56 23.15
N ASN A 55 2.32 -13.39 22.21
CA ASN A 55 3.74 -13.63 22.02
C ASN A 55 4.33 -12.61 21.04
N MET A 56 5.12 -11.67 21.56
CA MET A 56 5.76 -10.62 20.75
C MET A 56 6.77 -11.16 19.74
N ASP A 57 7.36 -12.34 19.99
CA ASP A 57 8.30 -12.96 19.06
C ASP A 57 7.62 -13.44 17.76
N ASP A 58 6.29 -13.60 17.77
CA ASP A 58 5.49 -14.00 16.61
C ASP A 58 4.91 -12.81 15.83
N TRP A 59 5.23 -11.58 16.24
CA TRP A 59 4.71 -10.36 15.62
C TRP A 59 5.40 -10.11 14.28
N VAL A 60 4.59 -10.07 13.22
CA VAL A 60 5.05 -9.85 11.84
C VAL A 60 4.20 -8.75 11.22
N TRP A 61 4.85 -7.71 10.70
CA TRP A 61 4.16 -6.54 10.13
C TRP A 61 3.13 -6.92 9.07
N GLY A 62 3.50 -7.79 8.12
CA GLY A 62 2.61 -8.24 7.04
C GLY A 62 1.37 -9.03 7.49
N ARG A 63 1.23 -9.39 8.78
CA ARG A 63 -0.02 -9.99 9.30
C ARG A 63 -1.14 -8.96 9.50
N ILE A 64 -0.78 -7.70 9.75
CA ILE A 64 -1.71 -6.58 9.95
C ILE A 64 -1.60 -5.55 8.82
N HIS A 65 -0.44 -5.46 8.18
CA HIS A 65 -0.20 -4.60 7.03
C HIS A 65 -0.41 -5.38 5.73
N THR A 66 -1.65 -5.41 5.27
CA THR A 66 -2.05 -6.21 4.11
C THR A 66 -2.62 -5.36 2.99
N ALA A 67 -2.27 -5.70 1.75
CA ALA A 67 -2.80 -5.09 0.55
C ALA A 67 -4.03 -5.88 0.06
N THR A 68 -5.16 -5.19 -0.08
CA THR A 68 -6.33 -5.70 -0.79
C THR A 68 -6.59 -4.83 -2.01
N PHE A 69 -6.46 -5.41 -3.20
CA PHE A 69 -6.70 -4.73 -4.45
C PHE A 69 -8.19 -4.77 -4.76
N VAL A 70 -8.86 -3.64 -4.48
CA VAL A 70 -10.31 -3.50 -4.64
C VAL A 70 -10.63 -2.95 -6.03
N SER A 71 -11.44 -3.68 -6.80
CA SER A 71 -11.82 -3.28 -8.16
C SER A 71 -13.01 -2.32 -8.15
N ASN A 72 -12.79 -1.02 -8.34
CA ASN A 72 -13.87 -0.04 -8.38
C ASN A 72 -14.69 -0.12 -9.70
N PRO A 73 -16.04 -0.14 -9.69
CA PRO A 73 -16.95 -0.08 -8.53
C PRO A 73 -17.40 -1.43 -7.97
N LEU A 74 -17.17 -2.53 -8.69
CA LEU A 74 -17.76 -3.84 -8.36
C LEU A 74 -17.25 -4.44 -7.03
N GLY A 75 -16.03 -4.10 -6.66
CA GLY A 75 -15.32 -4.54 -5.46
C GLY A 75 -15.85 -3.95 -4.15
N GLN A 76 -16.80 -3.02 -4.23
CA GLN A 76 -17.51 -2.42 -3.09
C GLN A 76 -19.02 -2.43 -3.33
N SER A 77 -19.50 -3.41 -4.10
CA SER A 77 -20.92 -3.49 -4.50
C SER A 77 -21.86 -3.86 -3.36
N GLY A 78 -21.35 -4.35 -2.23
CA GLY A 78 -22.13 -4.94 -1.14
C GLY A 78 -22.61 -6.36 -1.45
N ILE A 79 -22.19 -6.95 -2.57
CA ILE A 79 -22.56 -8.30 -3.00
C ILE A 79 -21.30 -9.17 -2.96
N SER A 80 -21.18 -9.99 -1.93
CA SER A 80 -19.98 -10.81 -1.65
C SER A 80 -19.52 -11.67 -2.84
N ALA A 81 -20.45 -12.21 -3.62
CA ALA A 81 -20.13 -13.00 -4.82
C ALA A 81 -19.48 -12.16 -5.93
N ILE A 82 -19.87 -10.89 -6.08
CA ILE A 82 -19.24 -9.97 -7.04
C ILE A 82 -17.88 -9.55 -6.52
N GLU A 83 -17.79 -9.17 -5.25
CA GLU A 83 -16.56 -8.69 -4.62
C GLU A 83 -15.47 -9.77 -4.62
N SER A 84 -15.81 -11.02 -4.31
CA SER A 84 -14.87 -12.15 -4.36
C SER A 84 -14.39 -12.47 -5.77
N LEU A 85 -15.18 -12.17 -6.80
CA LEU A 85 -14.77 -12.35 -8.19
C LEU A 85 -13.73 -11.31 -8.63
N VAL A 86 -13.86 -10.06 -8.17
CA VAL A 86 -13.08 -8.92 -8.68
C VAL A 86 -11.97 -8.44 -7.74
N ASN A 87 -12.10 -8.62 -6.43
CA ASN A 87 -11.07 -8.20 -5.49
C ASN A 87 -9.96 -9.25 -5.39
N ARG A 88 -8.76 -8.82 -5.02
CA ARG A 88 -7.63 -9.71 -4.73
C ARG A 88 -6.99 -9.37 -3.40
N GLY A 89 -6.67 -10.39 -2.63
CA GLY A 89 -6.10 -10.26 -1.30
C GLY A 89 -7.08 -10.63 -0.19
N PRO A 90 -6.76 -10.30 1.07
CA PRO A 90 -5.58 -9.55 1.50
C PRO A 90 -4.26 -10.32 1.27
N PHE A 91 -3.21 -9.61 0.89
CA PHE A 91 -1.84 -10.13 0.82
C PHE A 91 -0.94 -9.44 1.84
N PRO A 92 -0.07 -10.16 2.56
CA PRO A 92 0.98 -9.52 3.38
C PRO A 92 1.81 -8.56 2.54
N ALA A 93 2.08 -7.38 3.08
CA ALA A 93 2.87 -6.36 2.40
C ALA A 93 3.86 -5.73 3.38
N ASP A 94 5.02 -5.34 2.83
CA ASP A 94 5.96 -4.44 3.48
C ASP A 94 5.63 -2.99 3.13
N GLY A 95 6.20 -2.06 3.89
CA GLY A 95 6.13 -0.63 3.61
C GLY A 95 5.42 0.18 4.69
N GLY A 96 5.12 1.44 4.40
CA GLY A 96 4.48 2.36 5.33
C GLY A 96 4.33 3.80 4.82
N ASN A 97 3.71 4.65 5.63
CA ASN A 97 3.32 6.03 5.29
C ASN A 97 4.47 6.99 4.93
N SER A 98 5.71 6.71 5.31
CA SER A 98 6.82 7.69 5.20
C SER A 98 8.16 7.05 4.88
N ILE A 99 8.13 5.92 4.16
CA ILE A 99 9.31 5.22 3.67
C ILE A 99 9.23 4.98 2.17
N VAL A 100 10.33 4.54 1.55
CA VAL A 100 10.44 4.40 0.08
C VAL A 100 9.38 3.45 -0.49
N ASN A 101 9.17 2.30 0.13
CA ASN A 101 8.04 1.43 -0.21
C ASN A 101 6.77 1.97 0.44
N ALA A 102 6.13 2.91 -0.26
CA ALA A 102 5.07 3.74 0.30
C ALA A 102 3.68 3.06 0.23
N THR A 103 3.47 2.02 1.03
CA THR A 103 2.15 1.41 1.28
C THR A 103 1.55 2.04 2.55
N GLY A 104 0.70 3.04 2.36
CA GLY A 104 0.20 3.81 3.48
C GLY A 104 -1.12 3.34 4.04
N TRP A 105 -1.47 3.92 5.18
CA TRP A 105 -2.64 3.62 5.99
C TRP A 105 -3.05 4.88 6.79
N ASP A 106 -4.33 4.98 7.14
CA ASP A 106 -4.83 6.08 7.97
C ASP A 106 -4.66 5.78 9.48
N PRO A 107 -4.18 6.74 10.30
CA PRO A 107 -4.02 6.54 11.75
C PRO A 107 -5.24 6.00 12.50
N SER A 108 -6.46 6.26 12.02
CA SER A 108 -7.72 5.75 12.59
C SER A 108 -7.99 4.27 12.28
N ASN A 109 -7.34 3.72 11.25
CA ASN A 109 -7.38 2.29 10.91
C ASN A 109 -5.94 1.76 10.74
N PRO A 110 -5.22 1.57 11.86
CA PRO A 110 -3.79 1.32 11.82
C PRO A 110 -3.42 0.07 11.02
N ALA A 111 -2.30 0.16 10.31
CA ALA A 111 -1.72 -0.87 9.44
C ALA A 111 -2.53 -1.28 8.19
N ALA A 112 -3.85 -1.05 8.10
CA ALA A 112 -4.61 -1.44 6.91
C ALA A 112 -4.25 -0.56 5.69
N ILE A 113 -3.69 -1.16 4.63
CA ILE A 113 -3.27 -0.40 3.44
C ILE A 113 -4.47 0.25 2.75
N ASP A 114 -4.44 1.57 2.59
CA ASP A 114 -5.48 2.35 1.88
C ASP A 114 -4.94 3.07 0.63
N TRP A 115 -3.63 3.21 0.50
CA TRP A 115 -2.98 3.66 -0.74
C TRP A 115 -1.60 3.02 -0.95
N HIS A 116 -1.20 2.90 -2.21
CA HIS A 116 0.08 2.34 -2.62
C HIS A 116 0.49 2.90 -4.00
N PRO A 117 1.75 2.72 -4.44
CA PRO A 117 2.16 3.05 -5.80
C PRO A 117 1.28 2.39 -6.86
N SER A 118 0.90 3.15 -7.89
CA SER A 118 0.16 2.62 -9.05
C SER A 118 1.06 1.95 -10.08
N MET A 119 2.38 2.14 -9.96
CA MET A 119 3.41 1.59 -10.85
C MET A 119 4.78 1.70 -10.18
N ARG A 120 5.69 0.78 -10.49
CA ARG A 120 7.13 0.96 -10.25
C ARG A 120 7.88 0.76 -11.57
N MET A 121 8.91 1.56 -11.82
CA MET A 121 9.63 1.56 -13.09
C MET A 121 11.11 1.91 -12.91
N ILE A 122 11.97 1.26 -13.68
CA ILE A 122 13.40 1.56 -13.81
C ILE A 122 13.69 1.77 -15.29
N VAL A 123 14.32 2.89 -15.65
CA VAL A 123 14.62 3.23 -17.05
C VAL A 123 16.13 3.25 -17.27
N ASP A 124 16.61 2.35 -18.12
CA ASP A 124 18.01 2.34 -18.56
C ASP A 124 18.14 3.18 -19.84
N LEU A 125 18.66 4.40 -19.68
CA LEU A 125 18.83 5.35 -20.79
C LEU A 125 19.92 4.93 -21.80
N SER A 126 20.80 3.99 -21.44
CA SER A 126 21.80 3.43 -22.35
C SER A 126 21.23 2.27 -23.19
N ASN A 127 20.23 1.56 -22.67
CA ASN A 127 19.52 0.48 -23.35
C ASN A 127 18.06 0.41 -22.92
N LEU A 128 17.19 1.10 -23.65
CA LEU A 128 15.77 1.18 -23.27
C LEU A 128 15.06 -0.17 -23.23
N ASN A 129 15.51 -1.17 -24.01
CA ASN A 129 14.96 -2.54 -23.96
C ASN A 129 15.31 -3.30 -22.67
N ALA A 130 16.24 -2.80 -21.85
CA ALA A 130 16.57 -3.33 -20.52
C ALA A 130 15.81 -2.63 -19.39
N SER A 131 14.97 -1.64 -19.71
CA SER A 131 14.09 -1.00 -18.72
C SER A 131 13.13 -2.00 -18.10
N GLN A 132 12.67 -1.72 -16.89
CA GLN A 132 11.84 -2.62 -16.10
C GLN A 132 10.60 -1.91 -15.58
N VAL A 133 9.47 -2.60 -15.51
CA VAL A 133 8.20 -2.07 -15.03
C VAL A 133 7.40 -3.14 -14.30
N VAL A 134 6.53 -2.70 -13.40
CA VAL A 134 5.53 -3.56 -12.76
C VAL A 134 4.33 -2.72 -12.32
N LEU A 135 3.14 -3.29 -12.45
CA LEU A 135 1.87 -2.77 -11.95
C LEU A 135 1.44 -3.52 -10.67
N PRO A 136 0.66 -2.89 -9.78
CA PRO A 136 0.19 -3.52 -8.55
C PRO A 136 -0.66 -4.77 -8.77
N THR A 137 -1.34 -4.90 -9.91
CA THR A 137 -2.18 -6.06 -10.24
C THR A 137 -1.74 -6.73 -11.54
N GLY A 138 -2.10 -6.17 -12.68
CA GLY A 138 -1.90 -6.73 -14.01
C GLY A 138 -2.33 -5.72 -15.06
N GLN A 139 -2.08 -6.02 -16.32
CA GLN A 139 -2.32 -5.07 -17.41
C GLN A 139 -3.80 -4.95 -17.80
N SER A 140 -4.64 -5.92 -17.41
CA SER A 140 -6.05 -6.00 -17.77
C SER A 140 -6.97 -5.64 -16.60
N GLY A 141 -8.05 -4.92 -16.90
CA GLY A 141 -9.14 -4.67 -15.95
C GLY A 141 -10.25 -5.72 -15.98
N HIS A 142 -10.14 -6.76 -16.82
CA HIS A 142 -11.17 -7.79 -16.96
C HIS A 142 -10.89 -8.99 -16.03
N PRO A 143 -11.78 -9.34 -15.07
CA PRO A 143 -11.50 -10.34 -14.03
C PRO A 143 -11.14 -11.75 -14.50
N TYR A 144 -11.54 -12.12 -15.73
CA TYR A 144 -11.21 -13.41 -16.34
C TYR A 144 -9.99 -13.37 -17.27
N SER A 145 -9.33 -12.22 -17.40
CA SER A 145 -8.10 -12.13 -18.17
C SER A 145 -6.96 -12.78 -17.39
N PRO A 146 -6.05 -13.53 -18.05
CA PRO A 146 -4.83 -14.00 -17.40
C PRO A 146 -3.92 -12.86 -16.94
N HIS A 147 -4.15 -11.62 -17.42
CA HIS A 147 -3.38 -10.43 -17.05
C HIS A 147 -4.12 -9.52 -16.06
N TYR A 148 -5.09 -10.05 -15.31
CA TYR A 148 -5.84 -9.27 -14.31
C TYR A 148 -5.02 -9.02 -13.05
N ASP A 149 -4.29 -10.05 -12.61
CA ASP A 149 -3.62 -10.14 -11.31
C ASP A 149 -2.24 -10.83 -11.37
N ASP A 150 -1.69 -11.03 -12.57
CA ASP A 150 -0.45 -11.77 -12.82
C ASP A 150 0.82 -11.09 -12.31
N GLN A 151 0.76 -9.78 -12.01
CA GLN A 151 1.87 -9.01 -11.50
C GLN A 151 1.81 -8.77 -9.97
N ILE A 152 0.74 -9.15 -9.28
CA ILE A 152 0.58 -8.90 -7.83
C ILE A 152 1.80 -9.36 -7.04
N LEU A 153 2.25 -10.60 -7.26
CA LEU A 153 3.38 -11.14 -6.52
C LEU A 153 4.72 -10.48 -6.92
N LEU A 154 4.89 -10.11 -8.19
CA LEU A 154 6.07 -9.36 -8.61
C LEU A 154 6.11 -8.02 -7.87
N TYR A 155 4.99 -7.29 -7.89
CA TYR A 155 4.85 -6.02 -7.21
C TYR A 155 5.10 -6.14 -5.71
N LEU A 156 4.47 -7.07 -5.01
CA LEU A 156 4.65 -7.19 -3.55
C LEU A 156 6.10 -7.54 -3.17
N ASN A 157 6.80 -8.31 -3.98
CA ASN A 157 8.19 -8.71 -3.74
C ASN A 157 9.23 -7.72 -4.31
N GLY A 158 8.82 -6.55 -4.82
CA GLY A 158 9.74 -5.57 -5.41
C GLY A 158 10.45 -6.08 -6.67
N GLN A 159 9.83 -7.03 -7.38
CA GLN A 159 10.30 -7.59 -8.64
C GLN A 159 9.62 -6.92 -9.82
N TYR A 160 10.22 -7.08 -11.00
CA TYR A 160 9.80 -6.41 -12.22
C TYR A 160 9.83 -7.34 -13.41
N HIS A 161 9.12 -6.97 -14.47
CA HIS A 161 9.30 -7.54 -15.80
C HIS A 161 9.93 -6.51 -16.75
N THR A 162 10.49 -7.00 -17.86
CA THR A 162 11.10 -6.12 -18.87
C THR A 162 10.05 -5.25 -19.55
N MET A 163 10.36 -3.97 -19.74
CA MET A 163 9.62 -3.02 -20.56
C MET A 163 10.27 -2.95 -21.95
N LEU A 164 9.74 -3.71 -22.90
CA LEU A 164 10.24 -3.73 -24.28
C LEU A 164 9.98 -2.38 -24.96
N TRP A 165 10.98 -1.86 -25.67
CA TRP A 165 10.95 -0.53 -26.26
C TRP A 165 11.00 -0.55 -27.79
N SER A 166 11.95 -1.27 -28.38
CA SER A 166 12.08 -1.29 -29.85
C SER A 166 10.96 -2.12 -30.47
N ARG A 167 10.46 -1.68 -31.63
CA ARG A 167 9.43 -2.40 -32.40
C ARG A 167 9.81 -3.87 -32.59
N THR A 168 11.04 -4.15 -33.01
CA THR A 168 11.51 -5.53 -33.22
C THR A 168 11.42 -6.39 -31.96
N ALA A 169 11.76 -5.84 -30.79
CA ALA A 169 11.67 -6.58 -29.54
C ALA A 169 10.21 -6.84 -29.13
N VAL A 170 9.35 -5.82 -29.28
CA VAL A 170 7.90 -5.93 -29.01
C VAL A 170 7.25 -6.96 -29.94
N GLU A 171 7.51 -6.90 -31.24
CA GLU A 171 6.96 -7.84 -32.23
C GLU A 171 7.45 -9.27 -31.98
N ALA A 172 8.71 -9.46 -31.58
CA ALA A 172 9.25 -10.79 -31.27
C ALA A 172 8.67 -11.42 -30.00
N ALA A 173 8.23 -10.61 -29.04
CA ALA A 173 7.66 -11.07 -27.77
C ALA A 173 6.11 -11.01 -27.74
N ALA A 174 5.47 -10.59 -28.83
CA ALA A 174 4.03 -10.44 -28.88
C ALA A 174 3.31 -11.78 -28.69
N GLN A 175 2.33 -11.81 -27.79
CA GLN A 175 1.43 -12.95 -27.61
C GLN A 175 0.23 -12.88 -28.56
N ASP A 176 -0.32 -11.67 -28.75
CA ASP A 176 -1.45 -11.39 -29.63
C ASP A 176 -1.17 -10.16 -30.51
N THR A 177 -1.85 -10.04 -31.66
CA THR A 177 -1.74 -8.88 -32.55
C THR A 177 -3.11 -8.53 -33.14
N LEU A 178 -3.50 -7.25 -33.04
CA LEU A 178 -4.73 -6.71 -33.62
C LEU A 178 -4.41 -5.61 -34.63
N THR A 179 -4.98 -5.71 -35.84
CA THR A 179 -4.91 -4.65 -36.86
C THR A 179 -6.26 -3.96 -36.96
N LEU A 180 -6.29 -2.66 -36.67
CA LEU A 180 -7.48 -1.82 -36.84
C LEU A 180 -7.44 -1.13 -38.20
N GLN A 181 -8.48 -1.32 -39.01
CA GLN A 181 -8.62 -0.70 -40.32
C GLN A 181 -9.81 0.26 -40.31
N PRO A 182 -9.68 1.47 -40.87
CA PRO A 182 -10.82 2.38 -41.03
C PRO A 182 -11.93 1.74 -41.88
N ALA A 183 -13.18 2.10 -41.60
CA ALA A 183 -14.27 1.81 -42.52
C ALA A 183 -14.05 2.58 -43.86
N PRO A 184 -14.50 2.01 -45.00
CA PRO A 184 -14.36 2.65 -46.32
C PRO A 184 -14.96 4.05 -46.42
#